data_AF-A0A6I4XQ96-F1
#
_entry.id   AF-A0A6I4XQ96-F1
#
_cell.length_a   1.000
_cell.length_b   1.000
_cell.length_c   1.000
_cell.angle_alpha   90.00
_cell.angle_beta   90.00
_cell.angle_gamma   90.00
#
_symmetry.space_group_name_H-M   'P 1'
#
loop_
_entity.id
_entity.type
_entity.pdbx_description
1 polymer ?
#
loop_
_entity_poly.entity_id
_entity_poly.type
_entity_poly.pdbx_seq_one_letter_code
_entity_poly.pdbx_strand_id
1 'polypeptide(L)' 'EVLDNNQQSIDDFKNGKDRAVGFLVGQIMKATRGQANPGVVNKLLQEELSKR' A
#
# COMPACT_ATOMS: atom_id res chain seq x y z
N GLU A 1 1.23 -4.44 9.57
CA GLU A 1 0.11 -5.39 9.30
C GLU A 1 -0.22 -5.52 7.81
N VAL A 2 -0.79 -4.50 7.13
CA VAL A 2 -1.16 -4.65 5.70
C VAL A 2 0.07 -4.97 4.83
N LEU A 3 1.18 -4.25 5.01
CA LEU A 3 2.41 -4.54 4.26
C LEU A 3 2.97 -5.94 4.57
N ASP A 4 3.06 -6.30 5.85
CA ASP A 4 3.62 -7.57 6.27
C ASP A 4 2.77 -8.77 5.82
N ASN A 5 1.45 -8.59 5.65
CA ASN A 5 0.53 -9.61 5.14
C ASN A 5 0.48 -9.66 3.59
N ASN A 6 1.12 -8.74 2.89
CA ASN A 6 1.03 -8.61 1.43
C ASN A 6 2.42 -8.48 0.78
N GLN A 7 3.34 -9.37 1.16
CA GLN A 7 4.72 -9.38 0.69
C GLN A 7 4.84 -9.40 -0.85
N GLN A 8 4.00 -10.19 -1.53
CA GLN A 8 3.98 -10.25 -2.99
C GLN A 8 3.68 -8.89 -3.65
N SER A 9 2.81 -8.09 -3.04
CA SER A 9 2.48 -6.75 -3.54
C SER A 9 3.63 -5.77 -3.34
N ILE A 10 4.43 -5.94 -2.28
CA ILE A 10 5.66 -5.17 -2.07
C ILE A 10 6.68 -5.52 -3.15
N ASP A 11 6.87 -6.80 -3.43
CA ASP A 11 7.81 -7.26 -4.46
C ASP A 11 7.36 -6.81 -5.85
N ASP A 12 6.06 -6.88 -6.15
CA ASP A 12 5.48 -6.38 -7.39
C ASP A 12 5.70 -4.86 -7.55
N PHE A 13 5.55 -4.09 -6.46
CA PHE A 13 5.87 -2.66 -6.47
C PHE A 13 7.36 -2.42 -6.77
N LYS A 14 8.26 -3.15 -6.11
CA LYS A 14 9.71 -3.06 -6.37
C LYS A 14 10.08 -3.42 -7.81
N ASN A 15 9.31 -4.29 -8.44
CA ASN A 15 9.45 -4.66 -9.85
C ASN A 15 8.75 -3.67 -10.82
N GLY A 16 8.28 -2.52 -10.35
CA GLY A 16 7.67 -1.47 -11.18
C GLY A 16 6.22 -1.75 -11.59
N LYS A 17 5.51 -2.64 -10.89
CA LYS A 17 4.09 -2.89 -11.16
C LYS A 17 3.21 -1.92 -10.38
N ASP A 18 2.84 -0.82 -11.02
CA ASP A 18 1.98 0.22 -10.43
C ASP A 18 0.64 -0.29 -9.87
N ARG A 19 0.13 -1.42 -10.40
CA ARG A 19 -1.10 -2.05 -9.89
C ARG A 19 -1.01 -2.51 -8.44
N ALA A 20 0.19 -2.81 -7.95
CA ALA A 20 0.39 -3.27 -6.58
C ALA A 20 0.12 -2.16 -5.55
N VAL A 21 0.41 -0.90 -5.90
CA VAL A 21 0.12 0.26 -5.04
C VAL A 21 -1.38 0.41 -4.86
N GLY A 22 -2.15 0.37 -5.94
CA GLY A 22 -3.62 0.48 -5.88
C GLY A 22 -4.25 -0.63 -5.02
N PHE A 23 -3.73 -1.85 -5.11
CA PHE A 23 -4.18 -2.96 -4.26
C PHE A 23 -3.90 -2.69 -2.77
N LEU A 24 -2.67 -2.28 -2.43
CA LEU A 24 -2.28 -1.98 -1.04
C LEU A 24 -3.09 -0.82 -0.46
N VAL A 25 -3.33 0.24 -1.25
CA VAL A 25 -4.23 1.33 -0.86
C VAL A 25 -5.63 0.78 -0.57
N GLY A 26 -6.17 -0.08 -1.43
CA GLY A 26 -7.47 -0.73 -1.21
C GLY A 26 -7.53 -1.55 0.09
N GLN A 27 -6.48 -2.29 0.41
CA GLN A 27 -6.38 -3.05 1.67
C GLN A 27 -6.35 -2.12 2.88
N ILE A 28 -5.60 -1.02 2.83
CA ILE A 28 -5.56 -0.02 3.91
C ILE A 28 -6.92 0.65 4.08
N MET A 29 -7.57 1.02 2.98
CA MET A 29 -8.93 1.60 3.00
C MET A 29 -9.95 0.64 3.61
N LYS A 30 -9.84 -0.67 3.32
CA LYS A 30 -10.69 -1.71 3.93
C LYS A 30 -10.42 -1.86 5.43
N ALA A 31 -9.16 -1.91 5.84
CA ALA A 31 -8.77 -2.02 7.26
C ALA A 31 -9.26 -0.81 8.08
N THR A 32 -9.21 0.38 7.48
CA THR A 32 -9.68 1.64 8.09
C THR A 32 -11.18 1.89 7.88
N ARG A 33 -11.91 0.95 7.24
CA ARG A 33 -13.35 1.06 6.94
C ARG A 33 -13.72 2.37 6.22
N GLY A 34 -12.87 2.84 5.31
CA GLY A 34 -13.12 4.07 4.56
C GLY A 34 -12.79 5.36 5.30
N GLN A 35 -12.31 5.30 6.55
CA GLN A 35 -12.07 6.50 7.37
C GLN A 35 -10.76 7.20 7.02
N ALA A 36 -9.78 6.49 6.46
CA ALA A 36 -8.52 7.07 6.07
C ALA A 36 -8.65 7.91 4.80
N ASN A 37 -7.89 9.01 4.72
CA ASN A 37 -7.85 9.83 3.51
C ASN A 37 -6.98 9.13 2.44
N PRO A 38 -7.50 8.88 1.22
CA PRO A 38 -6.75 8.18 0.18
C PRO A 38 -5.44 8.85 -0.23
N GLY A 39 -5.39 10.19 -0.25
CA GLY A 39 -4.18 10.94 -0.60
C GLY A 39 -3.09 10.79 0.45
N VAL A 40 -3.48 10.80 1.74
CA VAL A 40 -2.55 10.58 2.86
C VAL A 40 -2.07 9.13 2.86
N VAL A 41 -2.97 8.16 2.66
CA VAL A 41 -2.64 6.73 2.59
C VAL A 41 -1.64 6.47 1.48
N ASN A 42 -1.85 7.00 0.27
CA ASN A 42 -0.94 6.79 -0.85
C ASN A 42 0.45 7.36 -0.56
N LYS A 43 0.52 8.56 0.04
CA LYS A 43 1.80 9.18 0.42
C LYS A 43 2.55 8.34 1.45
N LEU A 44 1.90 7.98 2.56
CA LEU A 44 2.51 7.16 3.61
C LEU A 44 2.90 5.78 3.12
N LEU A 45 2.09 5.18 2.23
CA LEU A 45 2.40 3.89 1.62
C LEU A 45 3.68 3.96 0.79
N GLN A 46 3.84 4.98 -0.06
CA GLN A 46 5.06 5.16 -0.84
C GLN A 46 6.29 5.42 0.03
N GLU A 47 6.14 6.22 1.08
CA GLU A 47 7.21 6.48 2.06
C GLU A 47 7.64 5.20 2.81
N GLU A 48 6.69 4.33 3.18
CA GLU A 48 7.02 3.07 3.85
C GLU A 48 7.59 2.02 2.90
N LEU A 49 7.15 2.01 1.63
CA LEU A 49 7.72 1.13 0.62
C LEU A 49 9.14 1.56 0.22
N SER A 50 9.47 2.85 0.25
CA SER A 50 10.82 3.33 -0.08
C SER A 50 11.85 3.08 1.02
N LYS A 51 11.41 2.96 2.28
CA LYS A 51 12.27 2.60 3.42
C LYS A 51 12.62 1.11 3.49
N ARG A 52 11.97 0.25 2.71
CA ARG A 52 12.10 -1.22 2.74
C ARG A 52 12.83 -1.75 1.52
#